data_AF-A0A2H9SE68-F1
#
_entry.id   AF-A0A2H9SE68-F1
#
_cell.length_a   1.000
_cell.length_b   1.000
_cell.length_c   1.000
_cell.angle_alpha   90.00
_cell.angle_beta   90.00
_cell.angle_gamma   90.00
#
_symmetry.space_group_name_H-M   'P 1'
#
loop_
_entity.id
_entity.type
_entity.pdbx_description
1 polymer ?
#
loop_
_entity_poly.entity_id
_entity_poly.type
_entity_poly.pdbx_seq_one_letter_code
_entity_poly.pdbx_strand_id
1 'polypeptide(L)' 'MNILTLDFEEPLTVLIAGQKVRIVAFKTQEPGNIKFGIDAPRTVQVHREEIYQAIKLKKEQHE' A
#
# COMPACT_ATOMS: atom_id res chain seq x y z
N MET A 1 -7.26 -8.40 -11.58
CA MET A 1 -6.37 -8.77 -10.45
C MET A 1 -5.09 -9.31 -11.05
N ASN A 2 -3.93 -8.77 -10.67
CA ASN A 2 -2.63 -9.27 -11.12
C ASN A 2 -1.91 -9.88 -9.91
N ILE A 3 -1.41 -11.11 -10.05
CA ILE A 3 -0.74 -11.85 -8.98
C ILE A 3 0.72 -12.01 -9.38
N LEU A 4 1.62 -11.66 -8.47
CA LEU A 4 3.06 -11.74 -8.69
C LEU A 4 3.75 -12.20 -7.41
N THR A 5 4.87 -12.90 -7.55
CA THR A 5 5.73 -13.29 -6.44
C THR A 5 6.75 -12.19 -6.20
N LEU A 6 6.92 -11.79 -4.95
CA LEU A 6 7.91 -10.81 -4.51
C LEU A 6 8.95 -11.48 -3.63
N ASP A 7 10.22 -11.22 -3.94
CA ASP A 7 11.29 -11.49 -3.00
C ASP A 7 11.27 -10.43 -1.89
N PHE A 8 11.63 -10.86 -0.67
CA PHE A 8 11.73 -9.95 0.46
C PHE A 8 12.93 -9.02 0.27
N GLU A 9 12.80 -7.79 0.79
CA GLU A 9 13.82 -6.74 0.74
C GLU A 9 14.13 -6.21 -0.67
N GLU A 10 13.44 -6.71 -1.70
CA GLU A 10 13.51 -6.18 -3.07
C GLU A 10 12.34 -5.21 -3.38
N PRO A 11 12.61 -4.04 -3.98
CA PRO A 11 11.58 -3.06 -4.28
C PRO A 11 10.81 -3.38 -5.58
N LEU A 12 9.49 -3.55 -5.46
CA LEU A 12 8.57 -3.46 -6.57
C LEU A 12 8.24 -1.99 -6.87
N THR A 13 8.46 -1.52 -8.09
CA THR A 13 8.06 -0.18 -8.53
C THR A 13 6.79 -0.27 -9.39
N VAL A 14 5.76 0.48 -9.01
CA VAL A 14 4.53 0.63 -9.78
C VAL A 14 4.28 2.08 -10.17
N LEU A 15 3.58 2.29 -11.28
CA LEU A 15 3.16 3.61 -11.75
C LEU A 15 1.66 3.78 -11.46
N ILE A 16 1.32 4.71 -10.58
CA ILE A 16 -0.05 5.07 -10.23
C ILE A 16 -0.32 6.48 -10.72
N ALA A 17 -1.22 6.64 -11.69
CA ALA A 17 -1.52 7.94 -12.30
C ALA A 17 -0.27 8.71 -12.75
N GLY A 18 0.71 8.02 -13.35
CA GLY A 18 2.00 8.58 -13.77
C GLY A 18 3.01 8.83 -12.66
N GLN A 19 2.67 8.54 -11.40
CA GLN A 19 3.55 8.72 -10.24
C GLN A 19 4.20 7.39 -9.85
N LYS A 20 5.50 7.41 -9.57
CA LYS A 20 6.26 6.23 -9.13
C LYS A 20 5.97 5.96 -7.66
N VAL A 21 5.59 4.74 -7.33
CA VAL A 21 5.45 4.24 -5.96
C VAL A 21 6.30 2.99 -5.82
N ARG A 22 7.14 2.93 -4.78
CA ARG A 22 7.97 1.76 -4.47
C ARG A 22 7.41 1.02 -3.26
N ILE A 23 7.35 -0.30 -3.37
CA ILE A 23 6.79 -1.21 -2.38
C ILE A 23 7.87 -2.24 -2.05
N VAL A 24 8.18 -2.43 -0.77
CA VAL A 24 9.14 -3.43 -0.30
C VAL A 24 8.48 -4.31 0.75
N ALA A 25 8.57 -5.63 0.58
CA ALA A 25 8.09 -6.59 1.57
C ALA A 25 9.23 -6.96 2.54
N PHE A 26 8.94 -7.00 3.84
CA PHE A 26 9.86 -7.41 4.89
C PHE A 26 9.26 -8.55 5.70
N LYS A 27 10.09 -9.56 6.02
CA LYS A 27 9.70 -10.63 6.94
C LYS A 27 9.54 -10.06 8.35
N THR A 28 8.51 -10.49 9.05
CA THR A 28 8.37 -10.25 10.49
C THR A 28 8.67 -11.52 11.27
N GLN A 29 8.97 -11.37 12.56
CA GLN A 29 9.16 -12.53 13.46
C GLN A 29 7.85 -13.28 13.70
N GLU A 30 6.71 -12.58 13.61
CA GLU A 30 5.39 -13.17 13.77
C GLU A 30 4.95 -13.87 12.47
N PRO A 31 4.61 -15.17 12.53
CA PRO A 31 4.10 -15.91 11.38
C PRO A 31 2.79 -15.32 10.86
N GLY A 32 2.65 -15.25 9.53
CA GLY A 32 1.44 -14.73 8.88
C GLY A 32 1.41 -13.20 8.73
N ASN A 33 2.27 -12.48 9.45
CA ASN A 33 2.43 -11.04 9.28
C ASN A 33 3.54 -10.73 8.28
N ILE A 34 3.32 -9.68 7.47
CA ILE A 34 4.30 -9.14 6.52
C ILE A 34 4.30 -7.63 6.70
N LYS A 35 5.49 -7.04 6.82
CA LYS A 35 5.64 -5.58 6.86
C LYS A 35 5.87 -5.08 5.45
N PHE A 36 5.12 -4.05 5.05
CA PHE A 36 5.33 -3.35 3.79
C PHE A 36 5.94 -1.96 4.04
N GLY A 37 7.05 -1.66 3.36
CA GLY A 37 7.57 -0.31 3.22
C GLY A 37 7.02 0.31 1.94
N ILE A 38 6.37 1.46 2.06
CA ILE A 38 5.80 2.19 0.92
C ILE A 38 6.50 3.54 0.80
N ASP A 39 7.14 3.77 -0.34
CA ASP A 39 7.69 5.08 -0.72
C ASP A 39 6.87 5.65 -1.87
N ALA A 40 6.19 6.76 -1.60
CA ALA A 40 5.27 7.40 -2.52
C ALA A 40 5.37 8.94 -2.41
N PRO A 41 5.14 9.68 -3.50
CA PRO A 41 4.99 11.13 -3.45
C PRO A 41 3.84 11.55 -2.53
N ARG A 42 3.94 12.76 -1.93
CA ARG A 42 2.92 13.31 -1.01
C ARG A 42 1.52 13.46 -1.64
N THR A 43 1.47 13.53 -2.96
CA THR A 43 0.26 13.59 -3.78
C THR A 43 -0.48 12.24 -3.86
N VAL A 44 0.17 11.12 -3.51
CA VAL A 44 -0.44 9.79 -3.44
C VAL A 44 -0.71 9.45 -1.98
N GLN A 45 -1.98 9.38 -1.61
CA GLN A 45 -2.37 8.93 -0.28
C GLN A 45 -2.29 7.40 -0.20
N VAL A 46 -1.62 6.90 0.82
CA VAL A 46 -1.46 5.47 1.09
C VAL A 46 -2.16 5.14 2.39
N HIS A 47 -3.15 4.25 2.33
CA HIS A 47 -3.93 3.81 3.48
C HIS A 47 -4.01 2.29 3.48
N ARG A 48 -4.17 1.70 4.65
CA ARG A 48 -4.68 0.33 4.74
C ARG A 48 -6.13 0.31 4.28
N GLU A 49 -6.59 -0.79 3.69
CA GLU A 49 -7.92 -0.87 3.09
C GLU A 49 -9.02 -0.54 4.10
N GLU A 50 -8.96 -1.12 5.30
CA GLU A 50 -9.94 -0.90 6.37
C GLU A 50 -10.02 0.58 6.78
N ILE A 51 -8.88 1.28 6.77
CA ILE A 51 -8.82 2.71 7.09
C ILE A 51 -9.37 3.54 5.93
N TYR A 52 -9.02 3.19 4.69
CA TYR A 52 -9.54 3.87 3.50
C TYR A 52 -11.07 3.81 3.43
N GLN A 53 -11.65 2.63 3.67
CA GLN A 53 -13.11 2.45 3.68
C GLN A 53 -13.77 3.29 4.78
N ALA A 54 -13.19 3.32 6.00
CA ALA A 54 -13.70 4.14 7.08
C ALA A 54 -13.65 5.65 6.77
N ILE A 55 -12.60 6.13 6.10
CA ILE A 55 -12.49 7.53 5.65
C ILE A 55 -13.55 7.83 4.59
N LYS A 56 -13.74 6.92 3.63
CA LYS A 56 -14.70 7.09 2.54
C LYS A 56 -16.14 7.19 3.06
N LEU A 57 -16.54 6.28 3.95
CA LEU A 57 -17.87 6.30 4.57
C LEU A 57 -18.16 7.61 5.31
N LYS A 58 -17.17 8.13 6.05
CA LYS A 58 -17.32 9.42 6.76
C LYS A 58 -17.49 10.60 5.81
N LYS A 59 -16.83 10.59 4.65
CA LYS A 59 -16.99 11.65 3.64
C LYS A 59 -18.39 11.62 3.03
N GLU A 60 -18.86 10.43 2.66
CA GLU A 60 -20.18 10.23 2.05
C GLU A 60 -21.35 10.55 3.01
N GLN A 61 -21.15 10.44 4.33
CA GLN A 61 -22.17 10.80 5.34
C GLN A 61 -22.24 12.30 5.66
N HIS A 62 -21.26 13.08 5.22
CA HIS A 62 -21.18 14.53 5.46
C HIS A 62 -21.38 15.36 4.18
N GLU A 63 -21.75 14.72 3.07
CA GLU A 63 -22.28 15.33 1.84
C GLU A 63 -23.82 15.27 1.83
#